data_AF-A0A814PIJ8-F1
#
_entry.id   AF-A0A814PIJ8-F1
#
_cell.length_a   1.000
_cell.length_b   1.000
_cell.length_c   1.000
_cell.angle_alpha   90.00
_cell.angle_beta   90.00
_cell.angle_gamma   90.00
#
_symmetry.space_group_name_H-M   'P 1'
#
loop_
_entity.id
_entity.type
_entity.pdbx_description
1 polymer ?
#
loop_
_entity_poly.entity_id
_entity_poly.type
_entity_poly.pdbx_seq_one_letter_code
_entity_poly.pdbx_strand_id
1 'polypeptide(L)'
;MTKSEGQSICNREVKFNPSRSTFNNELYELWQCNQTSEFIQKIKYKLVNSLQELFRDIFPYAGLYIIGSTLSEYESSYILQKICDIFQHGEYFRHVKLVKKTFPILRFFDLLTSMTCNIYLNEAVTIRNTYLMRFYSECDHRLPILINIIKYWASKYNLKQRIHYSFNGYCLTLMCIYYLQIAILPSPIVPRFNEIISINKFDKNIDIRKLNLFDTIDLAKIWISINVNVEVDDLFIGFLKFYAIDFDFPNNVISIRTGRKMNKRELINEIDRNNRYVVIEEPLIGTNVASGISTDKIYQELIEIFRTTYNKISSTHRLISL
;
A
#
# COMPACT_ATOMS: atom_id res chain seq x y z
N MET A 1 30.26 -28.30 11.59
CA MET A 1 29.33 -29.27 10.96
C MET A 1 27.92 -28.85 11.35
N THR A 2 27.29 -28.00 10.53
CA THR A 2 26.20 -28.35 9.58
C THR A 2 24.88 -28.61 10.32
N LYS A 3 23.75 -27.89 10.10
CA LYS A 3 23.24 -27.23 8.90
C LYS A 3 22.02 -26.34 9.25
N SER A 4 21.95 -25.17 8.62
CA SER A 4 20.76 -24.48 8.07
C SER A 4 19.37 -24.68 8.71
N GLU A 5 18.90 -23.67 9.45
CA GLU A 5 17.47 -23.33 9.58
C GLU A 5 17.31 -21.83 9.32
N GLY A 6 17.28 -21.48 8.03
CA GLY A 6 17.16 -20.10 7.56
C GLY A 6 16.52 -20.00 6.17
N GLN A 7 15.76 -21.02 5.78
CA GLN A 7 15.09 -21.10 4.48
C GLN A 7 13.58 -21.24 4.67
N SER A 8 12.89 -20.11 4.82
CA SER A 8 11.46 -19.98 4.52
C SER A 8 11.05 -18.51 4.47
N ILE A 9 11.78 -17.70 3.70
CA ILE A 9 11.44 -16.29 3.51
C ILE A 9 11.23 -16.09 2.01
N CYS A 10 9.97 -15.79 1.63
CA CYS A 10 9.49 -15.41 0.30
C CYS A 10 9.13 -16.49 -0.74
N ASN A 11 9.06 -17.78 -0.42
CA ASN A 11 8.71 -18.80 -1.43
C ASN A 11 7.26 -19.29 -1.33
N ARG A 12 6.33 -18.44 -1.76
CA ARG A 12 5.35 -18.91 -2.75
C ARG A 12 5.74 -18.24 -4.05
N GLU A 13 6.64 -18.87 -4.80
CA GLU A 13 6.72 -18.59 -6.24
C GLU A 13 5.29 -18.76 -6.75
N VAL A 14 4.64 -17.66 -7.10
CA VAL A 14 3.40 -17.72 -7.87
C VAL A 14 3.84 -18.24 -9.23
N LYS A 15 3.90 -19.57 -9.36
CA LYS A 15 4.18 -20.22 -10.63
C LYS A 15 3.08 -19.80 -11.58
N PHE A 16 3.43 -18.91 -12.50
CA PHE A 16 2.53 -18.48 -13.55
C PHE A 16 2.25 -19.69 -14.43
N ASN A 17 1.07 -20.27 -14.25
CA ASN A 17 0.52 -21.21 -15.20
C ASN A 17 -0.30 -20.38 -16.19
N PRO A 18 -0.01 -20.47 -17.51
CA PRO A 18 -0.75 -19.70 -18.51
C PRO A 18 -2.25 -19.95 -18.37
N SER A 19 -3.02 -18.88 -18.18
CA SER A 19 -4.47 -18.93 -18.21
C SER A 19 -4.96 -19.11 -19.65
N ARG A 20 -6.18 -19.62 -19.80
CA ARG A 20 -6.92 -19.61 -21.07
C ARG A 20 -7.29 -18.18 -21.50
N SER A 21 -7.35 -17.24 -20.57
CA SER A 21 -7.59 -15.81 -20.85
C SER A 21 -6.30 -15.13 -21.28
N THR A 22 -6.27 -14.64 -22.52
CA THR A 22 -5.18 -13.80 -23.03
C THR A 22 -5.01 -12.54 -22.19
N PHE A 23 -6.11 -11.96 -21.70
CA PHE A 23 -6.06 -10.76 -20.87
C PHE A 23 -5.36 -11.02 -19.54
N ASN A 24 -5.73 -12.13 -18.88
CA ASN A 24 -5.11 -12.52 -17.63
C ASN A 24 -3.59 -12.71 -17.81
N ASN A 25 -3.16 -13.35 -18.90
CA ASN A 25 -1.73 -13.51 -19.19
C ASN A 25 -1.00 -12.16 -19.33
N GLU A 26 -1.57 -11.19 -20.06
CA GLU A 26 -1.01 -9.83 -20.18
C GLU A 26 -0.87 -9.12 -18.82
N LEU A 27 -1.85 -9.32 -17.92
CA LEU A 27 -1.82 -8.74 -16.58
C LEU A 27 -0.71 -9.33 -15.71
N TYR A 28 -0.48 -10.64 -15.79
CA TYR A 28 0.61 -11.32 -15.08
C TYR A 28 1.99 -10.91 -15.63
N GLU A 29 2.15 -10.78 -16.94
CA GLU A 29 3.38 -10.28 -17.56
C GLU A 29 3.70 -8.85 -17.10
N LEU A 30 2.69 -7.97 -17.08
CA LEU A 30 2.84 -6.61 -16.55
C LEU A 30 3.30 -6.62 -15.09
N TRP A 31 2.71 -7.48 -14.26
CA TRP A 31 3.09 -7.60 -12.86
C TRP A 31 4.53 -8.07 -12.70
N GLN A 32 4.95 -9.10 -13.45
CA GLN A 32 6.33 -9.60 -13.44
C GLN A 32 7.34 -8.50 -13.82
N CYS A 33 7.07 -7.74 -14.88
CA CYS A 33 7.91 -6.63 -15.33
C CYS A 33 8.03 -5.50 -14.28
N ASN A 34 6.98 -5.28 -13.48
CA ASN A 34 6.94 -4.22 -12.47
C ASN A 34 7.41 -4.67 -11.08
N GLN A 35 7.81 -5.94 -10.91
CA GLN A 35 8.31 -6.41 -9.62
C GLN A 35 9.70 -5.87 -9.33
N THR A 36 9.91 -5.48 -8.07
CA THR A 36 11.28 -5.27 -7.58
C THR A 36 11.93 -6.63 -7.34
N SER A 37 13.08 -6.88 -7.96
CA SER A 37 13.78 -8.17 -7.82
C SER A 37 14.06 -8.52 -6.35
N GLU A 38 14.00 -9.81 -6.03
CA GLU A 38 14.28 -10.32 -4.68
C GLU A 38 15.68 -9.91 -4.20
N PHE A 39 16.63 -9.85 -5.13
CA PHE A 39 17.98 -9.34 -4.89
C PHE A 39 17.98 -7.89 -4.39
N ILE A 40 17.25 -6.99 -5.05
CA ILE A 40 17.13 -5.59 -4.62
C ILE A 40 16.43 -5.49 -3.25
N GLN A 41 15.44 -6.35 -2.97
CA GLN A 41 14.78 -6.37 -1.66
C GLN A 41 15.76 -6.78 -0.54
N LYS A 42 16.58 -7.81 -0.77
CA LYS A 42 17.63 -8.24 0.17
C LYS A 42 18.66 -7.14 0.43
N ILE A 43 19.05 -6.40 -0.61
CA ILE A 43 19.96 -5.26 -0.49
C ILE A 43 19.36 -4.14 0.36
N LYS A 44 18.11 -3.74 0.08
CA LYS A 44 17.40 -2.72 0.87
C LYS A 44 17.35 -3.09 2.35
N TYR A 45 17.13 -4.36 2.66
CA TYR A 45 17.09 -4.86 4.03
C TYR A 45 18.44 -4.75 4.75
N LYS A 46 19.52 -5.22 4.11
CA LYS A 46 20.87 -5.10 4.67
C LYS A 46 21.21 -3.65 4.99
N LEU A 47 20.90 -2.75 4.06
CA LEU A 47 21.11 -1.31 4.26
C LEU A 47 20.36 -0.77 5.48
N VAL A 48 19.07 -1.09 5.62
CA VAL A 48 18.26 -0.61 6.76
C VAL A 48 18.81 -1.13 8.09
N ASN A 49 19.23 -2.39 8.16
CA ASN A 49 19.81 -2.94 9.38
C ASN A 49 21.15 -2.29 9.73
N SER A 50 22.04 -2.12 8.75
CA SER A 50 23.32 -1.44 8.98
C SER A 50 23.13 0.01 9.42
N LEU A 51 22.17 0.72 8.82
CA LEU A 51 21.80 2.07 9.24
C LEU A 51 21.22 2.07 10.66
N GLN A 52 20.36 1.10 11.00
CA GLN A 52 19.76 1.00 12.33
C GLN A 52 20.80 0.79 13.42
N GLU A 53 21.83 -0.02 13.16
CA GLU A 53 22.96 -0.20 14.08
C GLU A 53 23.70 1.13 14.28
N LEU A 54 24.03 1.82 13.19
CA LEU A 54 24.71 3.12 13.23
C LEU A 54 23.88 4.20 13.98
N PHE A 55 22.56 4.18 13.86
CA PHE A 55 21.69 5.13 14.58
C PHE A 55 21.45 4.76 16.02
N ARG A 56 21.61 3.49 16.44
CA ARG A 56 21.24 3.05 17.79
C ARG A 56 22.05 3.77 18.86
N ASP A 57 23.31 4.10 18.57
CA ASP A 57 24.19 4.78 19.52
C ASP A 57 23.85 6.27 19.68
N ILE A 58 23.24 6.88 18.65
CA ILE A 58 22.96 8.33 18.59
C ILE A 58 21.50 8.61 18.95
N PHE A 59 20.59 7.72 18.57
CA PHE A 59 19.15 7.80 18.78
C PHE A 59 18.63 6.45 19.30
N PRO A 60 18.88 6.10 20.58
CA PRO A 60 18.58 4.77 21.12
C PRO A 60 17.10 4.41 21.13
N TYR A 61 16.22 5.41 21.03
CA TYR A 61 14.77 5.22 20.99
C TYR A 61 14.18 5.23 19.57
N ALA A 62 14.99 5.45 18.53
CA ALA A 62 14.54 5.51 17.14
C ALA A 62 14.62 4.15 16.42
N GLY A 63 13.62 3.87 15.58
CA GLY A 63 13.60 2.72 14.69
C GLY A 63 13.51 3.15 13.22
N LEU A 64 14.25 2.46 12.35
CA LEU A 64 14.23 2.60 10.91
C LEU A 64 13.37 1.50 10.29
N TYR A 65 12.48 1.89 9.38
CA TYR A 65 11.56 1.00 8.70
C TYR A 65 11.51 1.33 7.21
N ILE A 66 11.34 0.30 6.38
CA ILE A 66 11.10 0.48 4.93
C ILE A 66 9.62 0.80 4.73
N ILE A 67 9.30 2.02 4.27
CA ILE A 67 7.91 2.51 4.18
C ILE A 67 7.69 3.21 2.82
N GLY A 68 6.47 3.10 2.28
CA GLY A 68 5.96 3.95 1.19
C GLY A 68 5.54 5.35 1.66
N SER A 69 5.39 6.29 0.73
CA SER A 69 5.32 7.76 0.92
C SER A 69 4.51 8.36 2.09
N THR A 70 4.88 9.61 2.41
CA THR A 70 5.11 10.33 3.70
C THR A 70 3.96 11.21 4.28
N LEU A 71 4.06 11.61 5.58
CA LEU A 71 3.36 12.73 6.25
C LEU A 71 4.24 13.50 7.32
N SER A 72 3.73 14.58 7.97
CA SER A 72 4.29 15.95 8.25
C SER A 72 5.11 16.26 9.54
N GLU A 73 5.33 17.56 9.83
CA GLU A 73 6.56 18.22 10.30
C GLU A 73 6.42 19.04 11.61
N TYR A 74 7.49 19.08 12.43
CA TYR A 74 8.16 20.27 13.02
C TYR A 74 9.45 19.85 13.77
N GLU A 75 9.48 18.68 14.41
CA GLU A 75 10.70 18.09 15.02
C GLU A 75 11.63 17.42 13.98
N SER A 76 11.10 17.14 12.79
CA SER A 76 11.72 16.32 11.75
C SER A 76 12.97 16.95 11.14
N SER A 77 12.96 18.27 10.95
CA SER A 77 14.08 18.99 10.33
C SER A 77 15.35 18.98 11.20
N TYR A 78 15.22 19.05 12.53
CA TYR A 78 16.38 19.03 13.44
C TYR A 78 17.07 17.67 13.46
N ILE A 79 16.28 16.60 13.62
CA ILE A 79 16.80 15.23 13.63
C ILE A 79 17.44 14.91 12.27
N LEU A 80 16.76 15.22 11.17
CA LEU A 80 17.30 14.96 9.83
C LEU A 80 18.54 15.80 9.52
N GLN A 81 18.68 17.00 10.10
CA GLN A 81 19.91 17.79 9.99
C GLN A 81 21.06 17.10 10.73
N LYS A 82 20.87 16.65 11.98
CA LYS A 82 21.90 15.87 12.70
C LYS A 82 22.34 14.64 11.91
N ILE A 83 21.39 13.90 11.34
CA ILE A 83 21.68 12.74 10.50
C ILE A 83 22.46 13.15 9.25
N CYS A 84 22.08 14.26 8.62
CA CYS A 84 22.78 14.82 7.46
C CYS A 84 24.24 15.11 7.79
N ASP A 85 24.52 15.74 8.92
CA ASP A 85 25.87 16.10 9.34
C ASP A 85 26.71 14.82 9.58
N ILE A 86 26.16 13.80 10.25
CA ILE A 86 26.82 12.50 10.44
C ILE A 86 27.15 11.84 9.10
N PHE A 87 26.20 11.83 8.16
CA PHE A 87 26.38 11.18 6.86
C PHE A 87 27.37 11.94 5.97
N GLN A 88 27.46 13.26 6.10
CA GLN A 88 28.44 14.07 5.38
C GLN A 88 29.87 13.83 5.85
N HIS A 89 30.06 13.47 7.12
CA HIS A 89 31.36 13.14 7.69
C HIS A 89 31.78 11.67 7.50
N GLY A 90 30.87 10.79 7.05
CA GLY A 90 31.16 9.38 6.79
C GLY A 90 31.76 9.12 5.40
N GLU A 91 32.50 8.02 5.25
CA GLU A 91 33.10 7.62 3.97
C GLU A 91 32.14 6.86 3.04
N TYR A 92 31.05 6.30 3.59
CA TYR A 92 30.16 5.37 2.89
C TYR A 92 29.06 6.06 2.07
N PHE A 93 28.76 7.33 2.34
CA PHE A 93 27.64 8.05 1.72
C PHE A 93 28.14 9.24 0.87
N ARG A 94 27.55 9.41 -0.31
CA ARG A 94 27.81 10.56 -1.21
C ARG A 94 26.52 11.30 -1.52
N HIS A 95 26.64 12.52 -2.05
CA HIS A 95 25.51 13.36 -2.44
C HIS A 95 24.45 13.54 -1.33
N VAL A 96 24.90 13.59 -0.07
CA VAL A 96 24.04 13.75 1.10
C VAL A 96 23.45 15.15 1.10
N LYS A 97 22.13 15.25 0.96
CA LYS A 97 21.40 16.51 0.88
C LYS A 97 20.10 16.43 1.65
N LEU A 98 19.92 17.36 2.59
CA LEU A 98 18.63 17.62 3.21
C LEU A 98 17.77 18.47 2.26
N VAL A 99 16.65 17.92 1.81
CA VAL A 99 15.64 18.62 1.03
C VAL A 99 14.58 19.15 1.99
N LYS A 100 14.67 20.44 2.30
CA LYS A 100 13.68 21.15 3.13
C LYS A 100 12.47 21.52 2.26
N LYS A 101 11.44 20.69 2.33
CA LYS A 101 10.08 20.92 1.79
C LYS A 101 9.10 20.73 2.95
N THR A 102 7.79 20.88 2.70
CA THR A 102 6.70 20.57 3.66
C THR A 102 6.84 19.21 4.35
N PHE A 103 7.62 18.30 3.75
CA PHE A 103 8.09 17.06 4.36
C PHE A 103 9.61 17.00 4.16
N PRO A 104 10.41 17.23 5.21
CA PRO A 104 11.86 17.15 5.13
C PRO A 104 12.30 15.73 4.76
N ILE A 105 13.14 15.62 3.73
CA ILE A 105 13.68 14.35 3.27
C ILE A 105 15.20 14.47 3.20
N LEU A 106 15.89 13.56 3.87
CA LEU A 106 17.33 13.38 3.70
C LEU A 106 17.58 12.43 2.53
N ARG A 107 18.16 12.95 1.45
CA ARG A 107 18.57 12.15 0.30
C ARG A 107 20.07 11.89 0.36
N PHE A 108 20.49 10.67 0.05
CA PHE A 108 21.90 10.31 -0.04
C PHE A 108 22.09 9.15 -1.03
N PHE A 109 23.32 8.97 -1.48
CA PHE A 109 23.74 7.84 -2.30
C PHE A 109 24.62 6.94 -1.46
N ASP A 110 24.22 5.68 -1.30
CA ASP A 110 25.05 4.67 -0.63
C ASP A 110 26.00 4.02 -1.63
N LEU A 111 27.31 4.12 -1.35
CA LEU A 111 28.36 3.58 -2.21
C LEU A 111 28.39 2.05 -2.21
N LEU A 112 28.02 1.40 -1.10
CA LEU A 112 28.08 -0.07 -0.98
C LEU A 112 26.98 -0.74 -1.79
N THR A 113 25.76 -0.21 -1.72
CA THR A 113 24.61 -0.75 -2.47
C THR A 113 24.40 -0.09 -3.82
N SER A 114 25.10 1.01 -4.11
CA SER A 114 24.90 1.84 -5.30
C SER A 114 23.45 2.35 -5.46
N MET A 115 22.77 2.64 -4.33
CA MET A 115 21.38 3.07 -4.31
C MET A 115 21.23 4.51 -3.83
N THR A 116 20.36 5.27 -4.51
CA THR A 116 19.87 6.54 -3.97
C THR A 116 18.77 6.28 -2.95
N CYS A 117 18.99 6.73 -1.73
CA CYS A 117 18.13 6.49 -0.59
C CYS A 117 17.51 7.80 -0.09
N ASN A 118 16.32 7.69 0.50
CA ASN A 118 15.60 8.81 1.12
C ASN A 118 15.20 8.39 2.54
N ILE A 119 15.64 9.14 3.55
CA ILE A 119 15.19 8.99 4.95
C ILE A 119 14.26 10.17 5.28
N TYR A 120 13.17 9.87 5.96
CA TYR A 120 12.22 10.83 6.50
C TYR A 120 11.65 10.27 7.80
N LEU A 121 11.24 11.14 8.72
CA LEU A 121 10.56 10.71 9.95
C LEU A 121 9.10 10.38 9.65
N ASN A 122 8.59 9.30 10.24
CA ASN A 122 7.21 8.87 10.07
C ASN A 122 6.53 8.67 11.42
N GLU A 123 5.20 8.77 11.39
CA GLU A 123 4.37 8.40 12.52
C GLU A 123 4.20 6.88 12.65
N ALA A 124 3.93 6.44 13.87
CA ALA A 124 3.68 5.04 14.21
C ALA A 124 2.53 4.43 13.37
N VAL A 125 1.54 5.24 12.98
CA VAL A 125 0.40 4.83 12.14
C VAL A 125 0.88 4.40 10.74
N THR A 126 1.80 5.14 10.12
CA THR A 126 2.34 4.83 8.79
C THR A 126 3.11 3.52 8.77
N ILE A 127 3.86 3.25 9.85
CA ILE A 127 4.54 1.97 10.04
C ILE A 127 3.51 0.85 10.10
N ARG A 128 2.52 0.93 11.02
CA ARG A 128 1.47 -0.09 11.16
C ARG A 128 0.67 -0.30 9.88
N ASN A 129 0.41 0.75 9.11
CA ASN A 129 -0.20 0.62 7.78
C ASN A 129 0.64 -0.20 6.81
N THR A 130 1.96 -0.05 6.84
CA THR A 130 2.85 -0.86 6.01
C THR A 130 2.75 -2.34 6.40
N TYR A 131 2.70 -2.64 7.70
CA TYR A 131 2.44 -4.00 8.20
C TYR A 131 1.08 -4.52 7.75
N LEU A 132 0.04 -3.70 7.84
CA LEU A 132 -1.32 -4.07 7.45
C LEU A 132 -1.40 -4.38 5.95
N MET A 133 -0.82 -3.54 5.10
CA MET A 133 -0.78 -3.76 3.66
C MET A 133 0.01 -5.03 3.31
N ARG A 134 1.11 -5.30 4.03
CA ARG A 134 1.85 -6.55 3.90
C ARG A 134 0.98 -7.76 4.26
N PHE A 135 0.33 -7.73 5.42
CA PHE A 135 -0.56 -8.81 5.86
C PHE A 135 -1.61 -9.13 4.80
N TYR A 136 -2.29 -8.10 4.26
CA TYR A 136 -3.27 -8.31 3.19
C TYR A 136 -2.65 -8.90 1.94
N SER A 137 -1.45 -8.45 1.53
CA SER A 137 -0.77 -8.98 0.34
C SER A 137 -0.41 -10.46 0.45
N GLU A 138 -0.26 -10.98 1.67
CA GLU A 138 0.02 -12.39 1.91
C GLU A 138 -1.28 -13.23 2.04
N CYS A 139 -2.43 -12.62 2.33
CA CYS A 139 -3.72 -13.31 2.49
C CYS A 139 -4.20 -14.00 1.20
N ASP A 140 -3.99 -13.37 0.04
CA ASP A 140 -4.36 -13.94 -1.26
C ASP A 140 -3.35 -13.50 -2.33
N HIS A 141 -2.84 -14.46 -3.10
CA HIS A 141 -1.82 -14.23 -4.12
C HIS A 141 -2.27 -13.27 -5.25
N ARG A 142 -3.57 -13.14 -5.50
CA ARG A 142 -4.12 -12.26 -6.54
C ARG A 142 -4.11 -10.79 -6.12
N LEU A 143 -4.21 -10.50 -4.83
CA LEU A 143 -4.28 -9.13 -4.31
C LEU A 143 -3.05 -8.27 -4.68
N PRO A 144 -1.79 -8.68 -4.45
CA PRO A 144 -0.63 -7.87 -4.83
C PRO A 144 -0.54 -7.65 -6.35
N ILE A 145 -1.00 -8.62 -7.14
CA ILE A 145 -1.06 -8.53 -8.61
C ILE A 145 -2.08 -7.45 -9.00
N LEU A 146 -3.30 -7.57 -8.48
CA LEU A 146 -4.40 -6.64 -8.72
C LEU A 146 -4.05 -5.20 -8.29
N ILE A 147 -3.44 -5.02 -7.12
CA ILE A 147 -2.97 -3.70 -6.66
C ILE A 147 -1.94 -3.10 -7.63
N ASN A 148 -1.01 -3.92 -8.14
CA ASN A 148 0.01 -3.44 -9.09
C ASN A 148 -0.65 -2.96 -10.40
N ILE A 149 -1.58 -3.75 -10.94
CA ILE A 149 -2.34 -3.42 -12.15
C ILE A 149 -3.13 -2.13 -11.94
N ILE A 150 -3.86 -2.00 -10.82
CA ILE A 150 -4.64 -0.79 -10.50
C ILE A 150 -3.72 0.43 -10.38
N LYS A 151 -2.55 0.29 -9.77
CA LYS A 151 -1.56 1.38 -9.67
C LYS A 151 -0.99 1.76 -11.04
N TYR A 152 -0.73 0.79 -11.90
CA TYR A 152 -0.28 1.02 -13.27
C TYR A 152 -1.36 1.75 -14.07
N TRP A 153 -2.61 1.26 -14.04
CA TRP A 153 -3.76 1.92 -14.65
C TRP A 153 -3.89 3.36 -14.17
N ALA A 154 -3.89 3.59 -12.86
CA ALA A 154 -3.96 4.93 -12.28
C ALA A 154 -2.81 5.85 -12.74
N SER A 155 -1.62 5.29 -12.98
CA SER A 155 -0.48 6.05 -13.49
C SER A 155 -0.67 6.50 -14.95
N LYS A 156 -1.32 5.67 -15.79
CA LYS A 156 -1.62 6.02 -17.20
C LYS A 156 -2.57 7.20 -17.32
N TYR A 157 -3.55 7.26 -16.42
CA TYR A 157 -4.46 8.39 -16.34
C TYR A 157 -3.86 9.60 -15.60
N ASN A 158 -2.63 9.52 -15.09
CA ASN A 158 -2.01 10.57 -14.26
C ASN A 158 -2.91 10.98 -13.08
N LEU A 159 -3.59 10.02 -12.45
CA LEU A 159 -4.57 10.29 -11.38
C LEU A 159 -3.96 11.11 -10.24
N LYS A 160 -2.70 10.84 -9.89
CA LYS A 160 -1.99 11.56 -8.83
C LYS A 160 -1.83 13.05 -9.13
N GLN A 161 -1.64 13.43 -10.40
CA GLN A 161 -1.52 14.83 -10.80
C GLN A 161 -2.89 15.48 -11.02
N ARG A 162 -3.85 14.74 -11.57
CA ARG A 162 -5.19 15.24 -11.91
C ARG A 162 -6.11 15.43 -10.69
N ILE A 163 -6.10 14.46 -9.78
CA ILE A 163 -7.06 14.33 -8.66
C ILE A 163 -6.41 14.81 -7.35
N HIS A 164 -5.56 15.84 -7.44
CA HIS A 164 -4.69 16.31 -6.37
C HIS A 164 -3.81 15.19 -5.76
N TYR A 165 -2.71 15.56 -5.10
CA TYR A 165 -1.78 14.58 -4.51
C TYR A 165 -2.40 13.66 -3.44
N SER A 166 -3.65 13.91 -3.01
CA SER A 166 -4.38 13.13 -2.01
C SER A 166 -4.77 11.73 -2.49
N PHE A 167 -5.21 11.57 -3.75
CA PHE A 167 -5.64 10.27 -4.28
C PHE A 167 -4.41 9.47 -4.75
N ASN A 168 -3.73 8.89 -3.78
CA ASN A 168 -2.44 8.23 -3.95
C ASN A 168 -2.57 6.70 -4.02
N GLY A 169 -1.43 6.01 -4.15
CA GLY A 169 -1.40 4.55 -4.20
C GLY A 169 -1.94 3.84 -2.96
N TYR A 170 -2.00 4.52 -1.81
CA TYR A 170 -2.60 3.98 -0.59
C TYR A 170 -4.14 3.99 -0.69
N CYS A 171 -4.75 5.08 -1.17
CA CYS A 171 -6.19 5.15 -1.45
C CYS A 171 -6.64 4.00 -2.37
N LEU A 172 -5.93 3.81 -3.49
CA LEU A 172 -6.21 2.72 -4.44
C LEU A 172 -6.07 1.33 -3.80
N THR A 173 -5.12 1.16 -2.89
CA THR A 173 -4.90 -0.11 -2.19
C THR A 173 -6.07 -0.40 -1.25
N LEU A 174 -6.54 0.60 -0.48
CA LEU A 174 -7.71 0.45 0.39
C LEU A 174 -9.00 0.18 -0.39
N MET A 175 -9.19 0.85 -1.52
CA MET A 175 -10.30 0.59 -2.44
C MET A 175 -10.28 -0.86 -2.95
N CYS A 176 -9.12 -1.33 -3.39
CA CYS A 176 -8.95 -2.71 -3.85
C CYS A 176 -9.30 -3.73 -2.75
N ILE A 177 -8.74 -3.55 -1.55
CA ILE A 177 -9.03 -4.43 -0.40
C ILE A 177 -10.53 -4.42 -0.08
N TYR A 178 -11.16 -3.25 0.00
CA TYR A 178 -12.59 -3.12 0.30
C TYR A 178 -13.46 -3.82 -0.75
N TYR A 179 -13.16 -3.64 -2.04
CA TYR A 179 -13.82 -4.36 -3.12
C TYR A 179 -13.75 -5.89 -2.92
N LEU A 180 -12.56 -6.43 -2.62
CA LEU A 180 -12.37 -7.85 -2.35
C LEU A 180 -13.06 -8.36 -1.07
N GLN A 181 -13.38 -7.47 -0.12
CA GLN A 181 -14.11 -7.81 1.10
C GLN A 181 -15.62 -7.90 0.91
N ILE A 182 -16.22 -7.10 0.01
CA ILE A 182 -17.67 -6.95 -0.03
C ILE A 182 -18.35 -7.26 -1.37
N ALA A 183 -17.61 -7.22 -2.48
CA ALA A 183 -18.20 -7.35 -3.81
C ALA A 183 -18.11 -8.78 -4.37
N ILE A 184 -17.34 -9.66 -3.73
CA ILE A 184 -17.14 -11.04 -4.17
C ILE A 184 -18.01 -11.99 -3.36
N LEU A 185 -18.73 -12.88 -4.06
CA LEU A 185 -19.60 -13.91 -3.50
C LEU A 185 -19.06 -15.31 -3.84
N PRO A 186 -19.33 -16.34 -3.00
CA PRO A 186 -20.19 -16.33 -1.81
C PRO A 186 -19.52 -15.80 -0.52
N SER A 187 -18.21 -15.58 -0.53
CA SER A 187 -17.43 -15.11 0.62
C SER A 187 -16.41 -14.06 0.18
N PRO A 188 -15.95 -13.13 1.05
CA PRO A 188 -14.80 -12.28 0.80
C PRO A 188 -13.53 -13.03 0.37
N ILE A 189 -12.68 -12.37 -0.41
CA ILE A 189 -11.33 -12.89 -0.76
C ILE A 189 -10.31 -12.59 0.35
N VAL A 190 -10.48 -11.49 1.09
CA VAL A 190 -9.58 -11.06 2.18
C VAL A 190 -10.37 -10.76 3.46
N PRO A 191 -9.79 -10.93 4.65
CA PRO A 191 -10.50 -10.76 5.92
C PRO A 191 -10.89 -9.31 6.18
N ARG A 192 -11.80 -9.08 7.12
CA ARG A 192 -12.08 -7.73 7.64
C ARG A 192 -11.02 -7.34 8.66
N PHE A 193 -10.64 -6.07 8.73
CA PHE A 193 -9.60 -5.67 9.68
C PHE A 193 -10.00 -5.89 11.14
N ASN A 194 -11.28 -5.71 11.51
CA ASN A 194 -11.75 -6.00 12.87
C ASN A 194 -11.61 -7.48 13.29
N GLU A 195 -11.59 -8.42 12.35
CA GLU A 195 -11.44 -9.85 12.65
C GLU A 195 -9.98 -10.21 12.96
N ILE A 196 -9.04 -9.41 12.45
CA ILE A 196 -7.60 -9.65 12.54
C ILE A 196 -6.87 -8.66 13.46
N ILE A 197 -7.55 -7.63 13.96
CA ILE A 197 -6.95 -6.61 14.85
C ILE A 197 -6.40 -7.21 16.15
N SER A 198 -6.95 -8.36 16.57
CA SER A 198 -6.50 -9.15 17.72
C SER A 198 -5.16 -9.85 17.50
N ILE A 199 -4.66 -9.91 16.26
CA ILE A 199 -3.26 -10.20 15.99
C ILE A 199 -2.49 -9.01 16.56
N ASN A 200 -1.79 -9.23 17.68
CA ASN A 200 -0.99 -8.27 18.48
C ASN A 200 0.11 -7.49 17.70
N LYS A 201 -0.06 -7.25 16.41
CA LYS A 201 0.78 -6.44 15.53
C LYS A 201 0.10 -5.16 15.06
N PHE A 202 -1.24 -5.07 15.17
CA PHE A 202 -2.02 -3.90 14.72
C PHE A 202 -2.56 -3.03 15.84
N ASP A 203 -2.39 -3.46 17.11
CA ASP A 203 -2.81 -2.68 18.26
C ASP A 203 -2.00 -1.37 18.37
N LYS A 204 -2.74 -0.26 18.53
CA LYS A 204 -2.19 1.07 18.77
C LYS A 204 -1.37 1.17 20.06
N ASN A 205 -1.65 0.31 21.05
CA ASN A 205 -0.99 0.28 22.34
C ASN A 205 0.36 -0.44 22.30
N ILE A 206 0.64 -1.20 21.25
CA ILE A 206 1.89 -1.96 21.12
C ILE A 206 2.98 -1.06 20.56
N ASP A 207 4.12 -1.05 21.23
CA ASP A 207 5.30 -0.31 20.78
C ASP A 207 5.73 -0.75 19.38
N ILE A 208 5.76 0.19 18.44
CA ILE A 208 6.16 -0.05 17.05
C ILE A 208 7.55 -0.67 16.92
N ARG A 209 8.45 -0.44 17.88
CA ARG A 209 9.82 -0.97 17.90
C ARG A 209 9.87 -2.47 18.14
N LYS A 210 8.79 -3.05 18.66
CA LYS A 210 8.62 -4.50 18.82
C LYS A 210 8.02 -5.15 17.59
N LEU A 211 7.51 -4.36 16.64
CA LEU A 211 7.02 -4.89 15.38
C LEU A 211 8.24 -5.19 14.50
N ASN A 212 8.33 -6.42 14.02
CA ASN A 212 9.31 -6.80 13.01
C ASN A 212 8.58 -7.16 11.71
N LEU A 213 8.91 -6.42 10.64
CA LEU A 213 8.25 -6.53 9.35
C LEU A 213 8.28 -7.97 8.86
N PHE A 214 9.36 -8.70 9.16
CA PHE A 214 9.63 -10.05 8.67
C PHE A 214 9.14 -11.18 9.57
N ASP A 215 8.46 -10.88 10.68
CA ASP A 215 7.84 -11.93 11.47
C ASP A 215 6.87 -12.71 10.61
N THR A 216 7.04 -14.03 10.54
CA THR A 216 6.14 -14.89 9.79
C THR A 216 4.74 -14.79 10.37
N ILE A 217 3.77 -14.64 9.48
CA ILE A 217 2.35 -14.67 9.83
C ILE A 217 1.84 -16.02 9.36
N ASP A 218 1.38 -16.85 10.30
CA ASP A 218 0.80 -18.15 9.96
C ASP A 218 -0.62 -17.96 9.40
N LEU A 219 -0.68 -17.52 8.14
CA LEU A 219 -1.91 -17.15 7.45
C LEU A 219 -2.85 -18.33 7.28
N ALA A 220 -2.32 -19.56 7.20
CA ALA A 220 -3.15 -20.76 7.10
C ALA A 220 -4.08 -20.94 8.31
N LYS A 221 -3.70 -20.39 9.48
CA LYS A 221 -4.54 -20.37 10.68
C LYS A 221 -5.46 -19.15 10.78
N ILE A 222 -5.22 -18.11 9.97
CA ILE A 222 -5.89 -16.81 10.10
C ILE A 222 -6.93 -16.62 9.00
N TRP A 223 -6.60 -16.93 7.74
CA TRP A 223 -7.49 -16.70 6.60
C TRP A 223 -7.19 -17.61 5.41
N ILE A 224 -8.25 -18.18 4.84
CA ILE A 224 -8.20 -18.93 3.57
C ILE A 224 -9.41 -18.51 2.73
N SER A 225 -9.14 -17.96 1.54
CA SER A 225 -10.19 -17.65 0.57
C SER A 225 -10.72 -18.94 -0.08
N ILE A 226 -12.04 -19.07 -0.14
CA ILE A 226 -12.70 -20.17 -0.86
C ILE A 226 -12.94 -19.85 -2.35
N ASN A 227 -12.73 -18.60 -2.77
CA ASN A 227 -12.91 -18.19 -4.17
C ASN A 227 -11.68 -18.53 -5.00
N VAL A 228 -11.50 -19.81 -5.33
CA VAL A 228 -10.32 -20.29 -6.05
C VAL A 228 -10.44 -20.16 -7.58
N ASN A 229 -11.65 -20.01 -8.10
CA ASN A 229 -11.92 -20.03 -9.55
C ASN A 229 -11.98 -18.64 -10.20
N VAL A 230 -11.81 -17.55 -9.44
CA VAL A 230 -11.86 -16.18 -9.98
C VAL A 230 -10.46 -15.73 -10.35
N GLU A 231 -10.24 -15.34 -11.60
CA GLU A 231 -8.95 -14.91 -12.10
C GLU A 231 -8.71 -13.40 -11.89
N VAL A 232 -7.48 -12.93 -12.12
CA VAL A 232 -7.09 -11.53 -11.82
C VAL A 232 -7.77 -10.54 -12.76
N ASP A 233 -7.99 -10.92 -14.02
CA ASP A 233 -8.72 -10.13 -15.00
C ASP A 233 -10.19 -9.94 -14.60
N ASP A 234 -10.88 -11.00 -14.18
CA ASP A 234 -12.25 -10.91 -13.63
C ASP A 234 -12.31 -9.94 -12.46
N LEU A 235 -11.34 -10.05 -11.53
CA LEU A 235 -11.26 -9.16 -10.38
C LEU A 235 -11.00 -7.70 -10.79
N PHE A 236 -10.16 -7.47 -11.80
CA PHE A 236 -9.85 -6.12 -12.28
C PHE A 236 -11.04 -5.49 -13.01
N ILE A 237 -11.73 -6.24 -13.88
CA ILE A 237 -12.96 -5.79 -14.55
C ILE A 237 -14.04 -5.50 -13.52
N GLY A 238 -14.23 -6.40 -12.56
CA GLY A 238 -15.19 -6.23 -11.49
C GLY A 238 -14.86 -5.04 -10.57
N PHE A 239 -13.58 -4.78 -10.29
CA PHE A 239 -13.14 -3.59 -9.55
C PHE A 239 -13.53 -2.30 -10.27
N LEU A 240 -13.28 -2.23 -11.59
CA LEU A 240 -13.67 -1.09 -12.41
C LEU A 240 -15.18 -0.90 -12.43
N LYS A 241 -15.94 -1.97 -12.67
CA LYS A 241 -17.42 -1.96 -12.66
C LYS A 241 -17.96 -1.46 -11.32
N PHE A 242 -17.44 -2.03 -10.23
CA PHE A 242 -17.90 -1.75 -8.88
C PHE A 242 -17.81 -0.26 -8.57
N TYR A 243 -16.69 0.38 -8.88
CA TYR A 243 -16.52 1.82 -8.63
C TYR A 243 -17.09 2.72 -9.74
N ALA A 244 -17.34 2.20 -10.95
CA ALA A 244 -17.97 2.97 -12.03
C ALA A 244 -19.50 3.05 -11.91
N ILE A 245 -20.14 2.00 -11.38
CA ILE A 245 -21.59 1.76 -11.47
C ILE A 245 -22.21 1.40 -10.11
N ASP A 246 -21.64 0.42 -9.40
CA ASP A 246 -22.34 -0.24 -8.29
C ASP A 246 -22.17 0.48 -6.94
N PHE A 247 -21.03 1.15 -6.73
CA PHE A 247 -20.68 1.80 -5.46
C PHE A 247 -21.25 3.22 -5.36
N ASP A 248 -22.15 3.40 -4.40
CA ASP A 248 -22.77 4.70 -4.09
C ASP A 248 -21.86 5.52 -3.16
N PHE A 249 -20.89 6.22 -3.77
CA PHE A 249 -19.96 7.12 -3.08
C PHE A 249 -20.65 8.19 -2.22
N PRO A 250 -21.71 8.89 -2.68
CA PRO A 250 -22.35 9.94 -1.87
C PRO A 250 -22.80 9.45 -0.50
N ASN A 251 -23.35 8.24 -0.39
CA ASN A 251 -23.92 7.76 0.87
C ASN A 251 -23.02 6.80 1.66
N ASN A 252 -22.04 6.16 1.02
CA ASN A 252 -21.28 5.07 1.64
C ASN A 252 -19.80 5.39 1.82
N VAL A 253 -19.20 4.70 2.78
CA VAL A 253 -17.78 4.81 3.13
C VAL A 253 -17.06 3.56 2.67
N ILE A 254 -15.86 3.75 2.12
CA ILE A 254 -14.92 2.66 1.86
C ILE A 254 -14.18 2.39 3.16
N SER A 255 -14.58 1.33 3.87
CA SER A 255 -14.04 0.97 5.20
C SER A 255 -13.59 -0.48 5.20
N ILE A 256 -12.26 -0.68 5.17
CA ILE A 256 -11.69 -2.03 5.32
C ILE A 256 -11.74 -2.54 6.76
N ARG A 257 -12.02 -1.62 7.72
CA ARG A 257 -12.22 -1.90 9.14
C ARG A 257 -13.41 -2.81 9.35
N THR A 258 -14.55 -2.40 8.80
CA THR A 258 -15.83 -3.09 8.99
C THR A 258 -16.12 -4.11 7.89
N GLY A 259 -15.46 -4.02 6.72
CA GLY A 259 -15.63 -4.95 5.60
C GLY A 259 -17.10 -5.22 5.27
N ARG A 260 -17.93 -4.16 5.33
CA ARG A 260 -19.35 -4.15 4.97
C ARG A 260 -19.71 -2.81 4.37
N LYS A 261 -20.87 -2.74 3.72
CA LYS A 261 -21.47 -1.47 3.33
C LYS A 261 -21.79 -0.67 4.60
N MET A 262 -21.13 0.48 4.74
CA MET A 262 -21.27 1.39 5.88
C MET A 262 -21.73 2.75 5.36
N ASN A 263 -22.80 3.29 5.95
CA ASN A 263 -23.30 4.61 5.57
C ASN A 263 -22.42 5.70 6.21
N LYS A 264 -22.21 6.82 5.51
CA LYS A 264 -21.45 7.96 6.05
C LYS A 264 -22.02 8.50 7.35
N ARG A 265 -23.33 8.38 7.57
CA ARG A 265 -24.00 8.78 8.83
C ARG A 265 -23.47 8.03 10.05
N GLU A 266 -22.86 6.85 9.86
CA GLU A 266 -22.25 6.07 10.93
C GLU A 266 -20.86 6.60 11.36
N LEU A 267 -20.26 7.52 10.60
CA LEU A 267 -18.96 8.10 10.93
C LEU A 267 -19.06 9.05 12.11
N ILE A 268 -18.02 9.09 12.94
CA ILE A 268 -17.93 10.04 14.07
C ILE A 268 -17.54 11.43 13.57
N ASN A 269 -16.74 11.55 12.52
CA ASN A 269 -16.30 12.84 11.99
C ASN A 269 -17.44 13.54 11.21
N GLU A 270 -17.85 14.75 11.61
CA GLU A 270 -18.96 15.47 10.96
C GLU A 270 -18.65 15.93 9.54
N ILE A 271 -17.40 16.29 9.25
CA ILE A 271 -16.97 16.71 7.91
C ILE A 271 -17.15 15.53 6.94
N ASP A 272 -16.70 14.34 7.34
CA ASP A 272 -16.81 13.14 6.53
C ASP A 272 -18.24 12.60 6.45
N ARG A 273 -19.04 12.74 7.53
CA ARG A 273 -20.48 12.44 7.52
C ARG A 273 -21.23 13.22 6.43
N ASN A 274 -20.87 14.49 6.25
CA ASN A 274 -21.50 15.40 5.30
C ASN A 274 -20.77 15.49 3.95
N ASN A 275 -19.69 14.72 3.76
CA ASN A 275 -18.93 14.73 2.52
C ASN A 275 -19.74 14.06 1.41
N ARG A 276 -19.98 14.78 0.30
CA ARG A 276 -20.78 14.30 -0.84
C ARG A 276 -19.98 13.47 -1.85
N TYR A 277 -18.67 13.37 -1.68
CA TYR A 277 -17.73 12.75 -2.61
C TYR A 277 -17.17 11.44 -2.04
N VAL A 278 -15.87 11.19 -2.24
CA VAL A 278 -15.22 9.96 -1.79
C VAL A 278 -14.78 10.07 -0.34
N VAL A 279 -15.14 9.07 0.46
CA VAL A 279 -14.63 8.89 1.82
C VAL A 279 -14.02 7.50 1.92
N ILE A 280 -12.71 7.46 2.16
CA ILE A 280 -11.97 6.23 2.44
C ILE A 280 -11.47 6.32 3.87
N GLU A 281 -12.01 5.47 4.74
CA GLU A 281 -11.66 5.44 6.16
C GLU A 281 -10.26 4.82 6.33
N GLU A 282 -9.39 5.54 7.02
CA GLU A 282 -8.14 5.02 7.53
C GLU A 282 -8.43 3.99 8.66
N PRO A 283 -7.98 2.73 8.54
CA PRO A 283 -8.42 1.65 9.42
C PRO A 283 -7.99 1.75 10.89
N LEU A 284 -6.91 2.47 11.21
CA LEU A 284 -6.32 2.61 12.54
C LEU A 284 -6.83 3.85 13.29
N ILE A 285 -7.03 4.97 12.59
CA ILE A 285 -7.37 6.28 13.17
C ILE A 285 -8.69 6.87 12.68
N GLY A 286 -9.32 6.29 11.66
CA GLY A 286 -10.66 6.65 11.21
C GLY A 286 -10.76 7.96 10.42
N THR A 287 -9.63 8.51 9.96
CA THR A 287 -9.60 9.73 9.14
C THR A 287 -9.89 9.43 7.67
N ASN A 288 -10.33 10.43 6.91
CA ASN A 288 -10.53 10.28 5.47
C ASN A 288 -9.23 10.51 4.68
N VAL A 289 -8.70 9.46 4.07
CA VAL A 289 -7.47 9.54 3.27
C VAL A 289 -7.69 10.09 1.86
N ALA A 290 -8.95 10.19 1.43
CA ALA A 290 -9.36 10.75 0.14
C ALA A 290 -9.86 12.21 0.27
N SER A 291 -9.51 12.91 1.34
CA SER A 291 -10.00 14.25 1.67
C SER A 291 -9.72 15.33 0.60
N GLY A 292 -8.74 15.12 -0.28
CA GLY A 292 -8.49 16.05 -1.38
C GLY A 292 -9.43 15.88 -2.58
N ILE A 293 -10.31 14.88 -2.59
CA ILE A 293 -11.49 14.83 -3.47
C ILE A 293 -12.57 15.71 -2.85
N SER A 294 -12.37 17.02 -2.96
CA SER A 294 -13.15 18.03 -2.23
C SER A 294 -14.09 18.85 -3.11
N THR A 295 -14.07 18.63 -4.43
CA THR A 295 -14.90 19.37 -5.38
C THR A 295 -15.61 18.41 -6.33
N ASP A 296 -16.78 18.84 -6.83
CA ASP A 296 -17.55 18.05 -7.79
C ASP A 296 -16.75 17.80 -9.06
N LYS A 297 -16.00 18.79 -9.56
CA LYS A 297 -15.12 18.61 -10.73
C LYS A 297 -14.16 17.42 -10.56
N ILE A 298 -13.44 17.36 -9.43
CA ILE A 298 -12.47 16.29 -9.16
C ILE A 298 -13.18 14.94 -9.01
N TYR A 299 -14.33 14.94 -8.35
CA TYR A 299 -15.16 13.75 -8.18
C TYR A 299 -15.67 13.21 -9.52
N GLN A 300 -16.26 14.05 -10.37
CA GLN A 300 -16.74 13.65 -11.69
C GLN A 300 -15.60 13.16 -12.59
N GLU A 301 -14.42 13.79 -12.54
CA GLU A 301 -13.24 13.31 -13.28
C GLU A 301 -12.84 11.90 -12.84
N LEU A 302 -12.84 11.62 -11.54
CA LEU A 302 -12.57 10.27 -11.03
C LEU A 302 -13.57 9.25 -11.58
N ILE A 303 -14.86 9.54 -11.46
CA ILE A 303 -15.94 8.64 -11.89
C ILE A 303 -15.88 8.40 -13.39
N GLU A 304 -15.61 9.44 -14.18
CA GLU A 304 -15.52 9.34 -15.62
C GLU A 304 -14.35 8.46 -16.07
N ILE A 305 -13.21 8.53 -15.37
CA ILE A 305 -12.06 7.65 -15.62
C ILE A 305 -12.41 6.19 -15.33
N PHE A 306 -13.10 5.91 -14.22
CA PHE A 306 -13.59 4.55 -13.93
C PHE A 306 -14.55 4.05 -15.02
N ARG A 307 -15.56 4.86 -15.40
CA ARG A 307 -16.55 4.49 -16.42
C ARG A 307 -15.94 4.27 -17.80
N THR A 308 -15.11 5.21 -18.25
CA THR A 308 -14.44 5.12 -19.56
C THR A 308 -13.54 3.88 -19.61
N THR A 309 -12.77 3.62 -18.56
CA THR A 309 -11.90 2.43 -18.51
C THR A 309 -12.74 1.15 -18.51
N TYR A 310 -13.78 1.08 -17.67
CA TYR A 310 -14.66 -0.08 -17.59
C TYR A 310 -15.25 -0.41 -18.96
N ASN A 311 -15.85 0.56 -19.66
CA ASN A 311 -16.47 0.35 -20.98
C ASN A 311 -15.47 -0.13 -22.04
N LYS A 312 -14.24 0.38 -22.02
CA LYS A 312 -13.18 -0.06 -22.94
C LYS A 312 -12.73 -1.48 -22.63
N ILE A 313 -12.41 -1.78 -21.37
CA ILE A 313 -11.88 -3.09 -20.98
C ILE A 313 -12.97 -4.16 -21.08
N SER A 314 -14.21 -3.86 -20.75
CA SER A 314 -15.33 -4.82 -20.84
C SER A 314 -15.64 -5.24 -22.28
N SER A 315 -15.27 -4.42 -23.27
CA SER A 315 -15.45 -4.77 -24.68
C SER A 315 -14.24 -5.49 -25.25
N THR A 316 -13.02 -5.06 -24.91
CA THR A 316 -11.81 -5.60 -25.54
C THR A 316 -11.18 -6.77 -24.80
N HIS A 317 -11.27 -6.82 -23.47
CA HIS A 317 -10.51 -7.73 -22.61
C HIS A 317 -9.01 -7.72 -22.97
N ARG A 318 -8.40 -6.54 -23.07
CA ARG A 318 -6.97 -6.38 -23.41
C ARG A 318 -6.31 -5.24 -22.62
N LEU A 319 -5.05 -5.45 -22.24
CA LEU A 319 -4.23 -4.45 -21.55
C LEU A 319 -3.98 -3.19 -22.38
N ILE A 320 -3.94 -3.33 -23.72
CA ILE A 320 -3.76 -2.21 -24.68
C ILE A 320 -4.86 -1.15 -24.54
N SER A 321 -5.98 -1.50 -23.91
CA SER A 321 -7.10 -0.58 -23.69
C SER A 321 -6.95 0.30 -22.43
N LEU A 322 -5.88 0.11 -21.64
CA LEU A 322 -5.45 0.98 -20.53
C LEU A 322 -4.55 2.11 -21.03
#